data_AF-A0A143TNT2-F1
#
_entry.id   AF-A0A143TNT2-F1
#
_cell.length_a   1.000
_cell.length_b   1.000
_cell.length_c   1.000
_cell.angle_alpha   90.00
_cell.angle_beta   90.00
_cell.angle_gamma   90.00
#
_symmetry.space_group_name_H-M   'P 1'
#
loop_
_entity.id
_entity.type
_entity.pdbx_description
1 polymer ?
#
loop_
_entity_poly.entity_id
_entity_poly.type
_entity_poly.pdbx_seq_one_letter_code
_entity_poly.pdbx_strand_id
1 'polypeptide(L)' 'VCQAYTLKRIRDPDYHVALRPHLSKEIMGSSKPAAELVKLNPASEYAPGLEDTLILTMKGIAAGLQNTG' A
#
# COMPACT_ATOMS: atom_id res chain seq x y z
N VAL A 1 4.78 -11.87 2.56
CA VAL A 1 5.57 -11.30 1.46
C VAL A 1 5.20 -9.85 1.15
N CYS A 2 3.93 -9.52 0.91
CA CYS A 2 3.48 -8.15 0.55
C CYS A 2 4.07 -7.04 1.45
N GLN A 3 3.94 -7.18 2.78
CA GLN A 3 4.47 -6.20 3.74
C GLN A 3 5.99 -5.93 3.59
N ALA A 4 6.79 -6.97 3.36
CA ALA A 4 8.24 -6.84 3.24
C ALA A 4 8.63 -6.03 1.98
N TYR A 5 7.96 -6.26 0.86
CA TYR A 5 8.18 -5.49 -0.37
C TYR A 5 7.74 -4.03 -0.23
N THR A 6 6.60 -3.78 0.42
CA THR A 6 6.15 -2.41 0.70
C THR A 6 7.17 -1.67 1.58
N LEU A 7 7.70 -2.32 2.62
CA LEU A 7 8.75 -1.75 3.45
C LEU A 7 10.04 -1.48 2.67
N LYS A 8 10.43 -2.37 1.75
CA LYS A 8 11.60 -2.12 0.88
C LYS A 8 11.38 -0.87 0.02
N ARG A 9 10.22 -0.70 -0.61
CA ARG A 9 9.89 0.50 -1.42
C ARG A 9 9.85 1.80 -0.61
N ILE A 10 9.51 1.74 0.68
CA ILE A 10 9.46 2.91 1.56
C ILE A 10 10.87 3.31 2.03
N ARG A 11 11.73 2.33 2.32
CA ARG A 11 13.02 2.56 3.01
C ARG A 11 14.22 2.64 2.07
N ASP A 12 14.14 2.01 0.92
CA ASP A 12 15.23 1.92 -0.06
C ASP A 12 14.87 2.81 -1.26
N PRO A 13 15.41 4.05 -1.33
CA PRO A 13 15.10 4.98 -2.42
C PRO A 13 15.61 4.50 -3.77
N ASP A 14 16.61 3.60 -3.80
CA ASP A 14 17.14 3.01 -5.03
C ASP A 14 16.31 1.83 -5.52
N TYR A 15 15.33 1.37 -4.74
CA TYR A 15 14.46 0.26 -5.10
C TYR A 15 13.31 0.68 -6.03
N HIS A 16 13.63 0.75 -7.32
CA HIS A 16 12.68 1.06 -8.38
C HIS A 16 11.87 -0.17 -8.79
N VAL A 17 10.55 -0.04 -8.81
CA VAL A 17 9.64 -1.11 -9.24
C VAL A 17 9.00 -0.71 -10.56
N ALA A 18 9.08 -1.61 -11.55
CA ALA A 18 8.34 -1.46 -12.80
C ALA A 18 6.84 -1.58 -12.51
N LEU A 19 6.14 -0.45 -12.53
CA LEU A 19 4.69 -0.42 -12.34
C LEU A 19 3.99 -1.06 -13.54
N ARG A 20 3.13 -2.03 -13.27
CA ARG A 20 2.26 -2.63 -14.27
C ARG A 20 0.99 -1.80 -14.43
N PRO A 21 0.33 -1.86 -15.60
CA PRO A 21 -0.99 -1.26 -15.75
C PRO A 21 -1.95 -1.73 -14.64
N HIS A 22 -2.78 -0.81 -14.14
CA HIS A 22 -3.78 -1.15 -13.13
C HIS A 22 -4.71 -2.24 -13.66
N LEU A 23 -4.92 -3.29 -12.87
CA LEU A 23 -5.84 -4.39 -13.21
C LEU A 23 -7.28 -4.12 -12.76
N SER A 24 -7.46 -3.23 -11.78
CA SER A 24 -8.79 -2.88 -11.27
C SER A 24 -9.50 -1.93 -12.23
N LYS A 25 -10.66 -2.37 -12.74
CA LYS A 25 -11.52 -1.56 -13.62
C LYS A 25 -12.03 -0.30 -12.93
N GLU A 26 -12.25 -0.34 -11.62
CA GLU A 26 -12.73 0.81 -10.85
C GLU A 26 -11.70 1.94 -10.83
N ILE A 27 -10.43 1.58 -10.60
CA ILE A 27 -9.32 2.55 -10.61
C ILE A 27 -9.08 3.09 -12.03
N MET A 28 -9.19 2.23 -13.06
CA MET A 28 -9.03 2.65 -14.45
C MET A 28 -10.12 3.63 -14.92
N GLY A 29 -11.34 3.53 -14.38
CA GLY A 29 -12.44 4.44 -14.68
C GLY A 29 -12.43 5.72 -13.84
N SER A 30 -11.54 5.82 -12.85
CA SER A 30 -11.47 6.95 -11.93
C SER A 30 -10.73 8.13 -12.54
N SER A 31 -11.27 9.35 -12.38
CA SER A 31 -10.58 10.57 -12.79
C SER A 31 -9.38 10.92 -11.90
N LYS A 32 -9.27 10.32 -10.69
CA LYS A 32 -8.19 10.59 -9.73
C LYS A 32 -7.77 9.30 -9.01
N PRO A 33 -7.12 8.36 -9.71
CA PRO A 33 -6.79 7.04 -9.16
C PRO A 33 -5.91 7.09 -7.91
N ALA A 34 -5.04 8.08 -7.77
CA ALA A 34 -4.22 8.26 -6.56
C ALA A 34 -5.07 8.60 -5.32
N ALA A 35 -6.19 9.33 -5.48
CA ALA A 35 -7.07 9.70 -4.37
C ALA A 35 -7.78 8.48 -3.77
N GLU A 36 -7.97 7.42 -4.55
CA GLU A 36 -8.56 6.17 -4.06
C GLU A 36 -7.60 5.34 -3.21
N LEU A 37 -6.30 5.65 -3.26
CA LEU A 37 -5.21 4.91 -2.62
C LEU A 37 -4.70 5.55 -1.31
N VAL A 38 -5.27 6.69 -0.89
CA VAL A 38 -4.86 7.45 0.31
C VAL A 38 -6.03 7.66 1.28
N LYS A 39 -6.84 6.63 1.47
CA LYS A 39 -8.08 6.69 2.27
C LYS A 39 -7.81 6.54 3.77
N LEU A 40 -6.79 5.78 4.18
CA LEU A 40 -6.49 5.54 5.59
C LEU A 40 -5.65 6.67 6.18
N ASN A 41 -4.68 7.19 5.41
CA ASN A 41 -3.96 8.41 5.77
C ASN A 41 -3.89 9.41 4.59
N PRO A 42 -4.83 10.37 4.50
CA PRO A 42 -4.84 11.37 3.44
C PRO A 42 -3.65 12.34 3.45
N ALA A 43 -2.95 12.47 4.59
CA ALA A 43 -1.81 13.35 4.77
C ALA A 43 -0.46 12.61 4.64
N SER A 44 -0.46 11.40 4.07
CA SER A 44 0.75 10.59 3.90
C SER A 44 1.82 11.33 3.09
N GLU A 45 3.06 11.29 3.58
CA GLU A 45 4.24 11.79 2.87
C GLU A 45 4.85 10.75 1.91
N TYR A 46 4.36 9.51 1.97
CA TYR A 46 4.80 8.44 1.08
C TYR A 46 4.03 8.44 -0.24
N ALA A 47 4.59 7.80 -1.27
CA ALA A 47 3.90 7.68 -2.55
C ALA A 47 2.49 7.06 -2.37
N PRO A 48 1.46 7.53 -3.11
CA PRO A 48 0.09 7.12 -2.92
C PRO A 48 -0.08 5.59 -2.86
N GLY A 49 -0.77 5.11 -1.83
CA GLY A 49 -1.02 3.69 -1.60
C GLY A 49 0.04 2.94 -0.81
N LEU A 50 1.26 3.47 -0.62
CA LEU A 50 2.30 2.74 0.13
C LEU A 50 1.97 2.60 1.61
N GLU A 51 1.59 3.69 2.27
CA GLU A 51 1.26 3.69 3.70
C GLU A 51 -0.05 2.91 3.97
N ASP A 52 -1.10 3.18 3.20
CA ASP A 52 -2.37 2.45 3.30
C ASP A 52 -2.19 0.93 3.10
N THR A 53 -1.35 0.53 2.14
CA THR A 53 -1.00 -0.89 1.94
C THR A 53 -0.27 -1.47 3.15
N LEU A 54 0.69 -0.73 3.73
CA LEU A 54 1.41 -1.17 4.93
C LEU A 54 0.44 -1.36 6.10
N ILE A 55 -0.44 -0.38 6.36
CA ILE A 55 -1.47 -0.46 7.41
C ILE A 55 -2.36 -1.68 7.20
N LEU A 56 -2.82 -1.93 5.98
CA LEU A 56 -3.70 -3.07 5.69
C LEU A 56 -3.00 -4.40 5.96
N THR A 57 -1.72 -4.54 5.59
CA THR A 57 -0.96 -5.75 5.89
C THR A 57 -0.73 -5.95 7.38
N MET A 58 -0.43 -4.89 8.14
CA MET A 58 -0.28 -4.96 9.59
C MET A 58 -1.59 -5.40 10.27
N LYS A 59 -2.71 -4.81 9.88
CA LYS A 59 -4.05 -5.18 10.38
C LYS A 59 -4.38 -6.64 10.06
N GLY A 60 -4.15 -7.08 8.82
CA GLY A 60 -4.41 -8.46 8.41
C GLY A 60 -3.55 -9.48 9.16
N ILE A 61 -2.26 -9.20 9.33
CA ILE A 61 -1.35 -10.08 10.09
C ILE A 61 -1.77 -10.14 11.56
N ALA A 62 -2.04 -8.99 12.19
CA ALA A 62 -2.47 -8.95 13.58
C ALA A 62 -3.78 -9.73 13.80
N ALA A 63 -4.76 -9.58 12.90
CA ALA A 63 -6.01 -10.33 12.94
C ALA A 63 -5.79 -11.86 12.81
N GLY A 64 -4.80 -12.28 12.01
CA GLY A 64 -4.46 -13.69 11.84
C GLY A 64 -3.65 -14.29 12.99
N LEU A 65 -2.72 -13.53 13.56
CA LEU A 65 -1.86 -13.98 14.67
C LEU A 65 -2.59 -14.03 16.01
N GLN A 66 -3.59 -13.17 16.22
CA GLN A 66 -4.37 -13.10 17.46
C GLN A 66 -3.47 -12.94 18.71
N ASN A 67 -3.81 -13.57 19.84
CA ASN A 67 -3.03 -13.52 21.06
C ASN A 67 -1.82 -14.46 20.97
N THR A 68 -0.63 -13.92 21.14
CA THR A 68 0.65 -14.65 21.07
C THR A 68 1.52 -14.43 22.31
N GLY A 69 1.00 -13.72 23.31
CA GLY A 69 1.63 -13.48 24.61
C GLY A 69 1.24 -14.52 25.65
#